data_AF-A0ABD0P251-F1
#
_entry.id   AF-A0ABD0P251-F1
#
_cell.length_a   1.000
_cell.length_b   1.000
_cell.length_c   1.000
_cell.angle_alpha   90.00
_cell.angle_beta   90.00
_cell.angle_gamma   90.00
#
_symmetry.space_group_name_H-M   'P 1'
#
loop_
_entity.id
_entity.type
_entity.pdbx_description
1 polymer ?
#
loop_
_entity_poly.entity_id
_entity_poly.type
_entity_poly.pdbx_seq_one_letter_code
_entity_poly.pdbx_strand_id
1 'polypeptide(L)'
;DPFDQDDWAAWTNMTGSMGIQIVGDDLTVTNPKRIEKAAEDRACNCLLLKVNQIGSVTEAIQACKLAQANGWGVMVSHRSGETEDTFIADLVVGLCTGQ
;
A
#
# COMPACT_ATOMS: atom_id res chain seq x y z
N ASP A 1 -5.41 5.27 -5.91
CA ASP A 1 -4.98 5.71 -7.25
C ASP A 1 -5.77 6.91 -7.79
N PRO A 2 -5.45 8.14 -7.37
CA PRO A 2 -6.01 9.34 -7.99
C PRO A 2 -5.44 9.62 -9.40
N PHE A 3 -4.27 9.06 -9.75
CA PHE A 3 -3.63 9.22 -11.06
C PHE A 3 -3.08 7.89 -11.57
N ASP A 4 -2.57 7.91 -12.80
CA ASP A 4 -1.91 6.77 -13.44
C ASP A 4 -0.74 6.24 -12.59
N GLN A 5 -0.45 4.95 -12.72
CA GLN A 5 0.59 4.24 -11.97
C GLN A 5 2.00 4.81 -12.18
N ASP A 6 2.27 5.51 -13.29
CA ASP A 6 3.59 6.06 -13.60
C ASP A 6 3.61 7.61 -13.64
N ASP A 7 2.52 8.28 -13.26
CA ASP A 7 2.45 9.76 -13.16
C ASP A 7 2.93 10.29 -11.79
N TRP A 8 4.17 9.96 -11.43
CA TRP A 8 4.78 10.29 -10.13
C TRP A 8 4.67 11.77 -9.75
N ALA A 9 4.74 12.68 -10.73
CA ALA A 9 4.66 14.11 -10.49
C ALA A 9 3.27 14.54 -9.98
N ALA A 10 2.20 14.01 -10.58
CA ALA A 10 0.84 14.30 -10.14
C ALA A 10 0.58 13.78 -8.71
N TRP A 11 1.04 12.55 -8.42
CA TRP A 11 0.98 11.94 -7.09
C TRP A 11 1.67 12.78 -6.02
N THR A 12 2.94 13.13 -6.23
CA THR A 12 3.70 13.98 -5.28
C THR A 12 3.05 15.34 -5.08
N ASN A 13 2.55 15.97 -6.15
CA ASN A 13 1.89 17.26 -6.05
C ASN A 13 0.59 17.20 -5.22
N MET A 14 -0.24 16.18 -5.45
CA MET A 14 -1.47 15.99 -4.67
C MET A 14 -1.16 15.67 -3.21
N THR A 15 -0.25 14.73 -2.94
CA THR A 15 0.12 14.35 -1.58
C THR A 15 0.75 15.51 -0.80
N GLY A 16 1.52 16.38 -1.46
CA GLY A 16 2.07 17.59 -0.84
C GLY A 16 1.06 18.72 -0.61
N SER A 17 -0.05 18.75 -1.35
CA SER A 17 -1.07 19.81 -1.27
C SER A 17 -2.28 19.45 -0.42
N MET A 18 -2.48 18.15 -0.10
CA MET A 18 -3.64 17.68 0.65
C MET A 18 -3.24 17.06 1.99
N GLY A 19 -4.05 17.32 3.03
CA GLY A 19 -3.88 16.76 4.37
C GLY A 19 -4.70 15.49 4.62
N ILE A 20 -4.93 14.68 3.58
CA ILE A 20 -5.78 13.46 3.64
C ILE A 20 -4.97 12.21 3.30
N GLN A 21 -5.57 11.03 3.52
CA GLN A 21 -4.99 9.77 3.12
C GLN A 21 -5.03 9.61 1.59
N ILE A 22 -3.87 9.36 0.99
CA ILE A 22 -3.65 9.06 -0.42
C ILE A 22 -3.09 7.64 -0.50
N VAL A 23 -3.91 6.72 -1.02
CA VAL A 23 -3.59 5.29 -1.07
C VAL A 23 -2.98 4.93 -2.42
N GLY A 24 -1.77 4.37 -2.40
CA GLY A 24 -1.09 3.78 -3.55
C GLY A 24 -1.42 2.30 -3.71
N ASP A 25 -2.17 1.96 -4.76
CA ASP A 25 -2.48 0.58 -5.17
C ASP A 25 -1.67 0.21 -6.40
N ASP A 26 -2.10 0.58 -7.61
CA ASP A 26 -1.34 0.33 -8.86
C ASP A 26 -0.01 1.09 -8.89
N LEU A 27 0.08 2.21 -8.17
CA LEU A 27 1.35 2.93 -7.99
C LEU A 27 2.41 2.06 -7.30
N THR A 28 2.03 1.20 -6.35
CA THR A 28 2.99 0.43 -5.54
C THR A 28 2.97 -1.05 -5.84
N VAL A 29 1.85 -1.61 -6.29
CA VAL A 29 1.59 -3.04 -6.58
C VAL A 29 2.13 -3.98 -5.51
N THR A 30 2.07 -3.57 -4.24
CA THR A 30 2.67 -4.29 -3.10
C THR A 30 4.16 -4.64 -3.32
N ASN A 31 4.88 -3.91 -4.15
CA ASN A 31 6.27 -4.16 -4.52
C ASN A 31 7.23 -3.27 -3.70
N PRO A 32 8.17 -3.84 -2.92
CA PRO A 32 9.08 -3.09 -2.07
C PRO A 32 9.84 -1.96 -2.79
N LYS A 33 10.29 -2.19 -4.03
CA LYS A 33 11.04 -1.16 -4.79
C LYS A 33 10.17 0.04 -5.17
N ARG A 34 8.90 -0.21 -5.50
CA ARG A 34 7.96 0.87 -5.83
C ARG A 34 7.48 1.60 -4.57
N ILE A 35 7.37 0.88 -3.44
CA ILE A 35 7.11 1.48 -2.13
C ILE A 35 8.27 2.40 -1.72
N GLU A 36 9.52 1.95 -1.83
CA GLU A 36 10.70 2.78 -1.53
C GLU A 36 10.71 4.05 -2.38
N LYS A 37 10.54 3.90 -3.70
CA LYS A 37 10.45 5.05 -4.61
C LYS A 37 9.30 6.01 -4.23
N ALA A 38 8.12 5.48 -3.94
CA ALA A 38 6.97 6.29 -3.55
C ALA A 38 7.17 7.01 -2.20
N ALA A 39 7.93 6.42 -1.27
CA ALA A 39 8.34 7.05 -0.02
C ALA A 39 9.36 8.18 -0.25
N GLU A 40 10.38 7.93 -1.09
CA GLU A 40 11.38 8.94 -1.49
C GLU A 40 10.74 10.14 -2.19
N ASP A 41 9.85 9.88 -3.15
CA ASP A 41 9.14 10.90 -3.94
C ASP A 41 7.98 11.55 -3.16
N ARG A 42 7.67 11.06 -1.94
CA ARG A 42 6.48 11.45 -1.15
C ARG A 42 5.20 11.40 -1.98
N ALA A 43 5.06 10.36 -2.80
CA ALA A 43 4.01 10.22 -3.79
C ALA A 43 2.66 9.83 -3.17
N CYS A 44 2.66 9.09 -2.07
CA CYS A 44 1.47 8.73 -1.30
C CYS A 44 1.82 8.62 0.19
N ASN A 45 0.81 8.35 1.03
CA ASN A 45 0.99 8.22 2.49
C ASN A 45 0.24 7.01 3.06
N CYS A 46 -0.23 6.11 2.19
CA CYS A 46 -0.82 4.83 2.57
C CYS A 46 -0.57 3.78 1.49
N LEU A 47 -0.25 2.56 1.90
CA LEU A 47 -0.12 1.38 1.04
C LEU A 47 -1.46 0.63 0.96
N LEU A 48 -1.90 0.24 -0.24
CA LEU A 48 -2.89 -0.83 -0.38
C LEU A 48 -2.17 -2.18 -0.46
N LEU A 49 -2.29 -3.01 0.57
CA LEU A 49 -1.56 -4.27 0.70
C LEU A 49 -2.38 -5.43 0.15
N LYS A 50 -1.99 -5.96 -1.01
CA LYS A 50 -2.59 -7.16 -1.64
C LYS A 50 -1.58 -8.31 -1.63
N VAL A 51 -1.79 -9.27 -0.73
CA VAL A 51 -0.85 -10.38 -0.46
C VAL A 51 -0.47 -11.15 -1.73
N ASN A 52 -1.43 -11.36 -2.63
CA ASN A 52 -1.21 -12.12 -3.86
C ASN A 52 -0.54 -11.32 -5.01
N GLN A 53 -0.37 -10.00 -4.87
CA GLN A 53 0.47 -9.24 -5.82
C GLN A 53 1.96 -9.50 -5.59
N ILE A 54 2.37 -9.67 -4.32
CA ILE A 54 3.78 -9.93 -3.97
C ILE A 54 4.09 -11.44 -3.89
N GLY A 55 3.09 -12.26 -3.56
CA GLY A 55 3.18 -13.72 -3.75
C GLY A 55 3.59 -14.52 -2.51
N SER A 56 3.98 -13.88 -1.41
CA SER A 56 4.22 -14.57 -0.14
C SER A 56 3.80 -13.75 1.09
N VAL A 57 3.48 -14.45 2.17
CA VAL A 57 3.12 -13.83 3.46
C VAL A 57 4.30 -13.05 4.04
N THR A 58 5.51 -13.60 3.98
CA THR A 58 6.72 -12.96 4.49
C THR A 58 6.96 -11.62 3.81
N GLU A 59 6.86 -11.56 2.49
CA GLU A 59 7.10 -10.34 1.73
C GLU A 59 5.98 -9.32 1.93
N ALA A 60 4.72 -9.77 2.08
CA ALA A 60 3.61 -8.88 2.43
C ALA A 60 3.80 -8.22 3.81
N ILE A 61 4.25 -8.99 4.81
CA ILE A 61 4.59 -8.45 6.14
C ILE A 61 5.75 -7.45 6.04
N GLN A 62 6.77 -7.74 5.23
CA GLN A 62 7.90 -6.83 5.01
C GLN A 62 7.45 -5.52 4.32
N ALA A 63 6.59 -5.60 3.31
CA ALA A 63 6.01 -4.44 2.63
C ALA A 63 5.18 -3.57 3.60
N CYS A 64 4.35 -4.20 4.45
CA CYS A 64 3.61 -3.52 5.50
C CYS A 64 4.55 -2.78 6.47
N LYS A 65 5.58 -3.46 6.99
CA LYS A 65 6.55 -2.87 7.92
C LYS A 65 7.34 -1.73 7.28
N LEU A 66 7.70 -1.85 6.00
CA LEU A 66 8.37 -0.79 5.25
C LEU A 66 7.47 0.45 5.14
N ALA A 67 6.20 0.29 4.81
CA ALA A 67 5.24 1.40 4.76
C ALA A 67 5.08 2.05 6.15
N GLN A 68 4.86 1.26 7.20
CA GLN A 68 4.72 1.76 8.57
C GLN A 68 5.98 2.49 9.06
N ALA A 69 7.18 2.00 8.72
CA ALA A 69 8.45 2.65 9.07
C ALA A 69 8.62 4.02 8.38
N ASN A 70 7.99 4.23 7.23
CA ASN A 70 7.92 5.53 6.54
C ASN A 70 6.76 6.42 7.04
N GLY A 71 6.08 6.03 8.11
CA GLY A 71 4.96 6.77 8.69
C GLY A 71 3.66 6.67 7.88
N TRP A 72 3.56 5.68 7.00
CA TRP A 72 2.35 5.48 6.19
C TRP A 72 1.30 4.65 6.90
N GLY A 73 0.05 4.88 6.51
CA GLY A 73 -1.01 3.90 6.72
C GLY A 73 -0.78 2.65 5.87
N VAL A 74 -1.40 1.54 6.28
CA VAL A 74 -1.52 0.34 5.45
C VAL A 74 -3.00 -0.04 5.44
N MET A 75 -3.53 -0.37 4.28
CA MET A 75 -4.89 -0.89 4.12
C MET A 75 -4.79 -2.29 3.55
N VAL A 76 -5.13 -3.29 4.36
CA VAL A 76 -5.14 -4.68 3.88
C VAL A 76 -6.32 -4.83 2.93
N SER A 77 -6.07 -5.37 1.74
CA SER A 77 -7.06 -5.36 0.66
C SER A 77 -7.34 -6.73 0.10
N HIS A 78 -8.63 -6.95 -0.16
CA HIS A 78 -9.12 -8.07 -0.94
C HIS A 78 -8.80 -7.92 -2.43
N ARG A 79 -9.17 -8.93 -3.23
CA ARG A 79 -9.20 -8.84 -4.70
C ARG A 79 -10.64 -8.83 -5.20
N SER A 80 -10.82 -8.38 -6.45
CA SER A 80 -12.16 -8.40 -7.08
C SER A 80 -12.72 -9.82 -7.22
N GLY A 81 -11.86 -10.79 -7.53
CA GLY A 81 -12.17 -12.22 -7.44
C GLY A 81 -11.64 -12.78 -6.13
N GLU A 82 -12.47 -12.78 -5.10
CA GLU A 82 -12.19 -13.40 -3.80
C GLU A 82 -12.58 -14.88 -3.74
N THR A 83 -12.14 -15.53 -2.66
CA THR A 83 -12.63 -16.87 -2.25
C THR A 83 -13.41 -16.78 -0.94
N GLU A 84 -13.85 -17.92 -0.42
CA GLU A 84 -14.42 -18.05 0.91
C GLU A 84 -13.39 -17.93 2.05
N ASP A 85 -12.10 -17.84 1.72
CA ASP A 85 -11.00 -17.76 2.67
C ASP A 85 -11.02 -16.39 3.39
N THR A 86 -10.83 -16.40 4.71
CA THR A 86 -10.87 -15.20 5.54
C THR A 86 -9.48 -14.69 5.94
N PHE A 87 -8.41 -15.16 5.30
CA PHE A 87 -7.00 -14.92 5.66
C PHE A 87 -6.68 -13.45 5.94
N ILE A 88 -7.18 -12.54 5.11
CA ILE A 88 -6.89 -11.11 5.23
C ILE A 88 -7.51 -10.48 6.50
N ALA A 89 -8.55 -11.09 7.07
CA ALA A 89 -9.18 -10.64 8.32
C ALA A 89 -8.27 -10.88 9.53
N ASP A 90 -7.57 -12.02 9.59
CA ASP A 90 -6.55 -12.27 10.60
C ASP A 90 -5.29 -11.44 10.33
N LEU A 91 -4.93 -11.27 9.05
CA LEU A 91 -3.74 -10.50 8.65
C LEU A 91 -3.83 -9.03 9.08
N VAL A 92 -4.96 -8.37 8.83
CA VAL A 92 -5.17 -6.94 9.19
C VAL A 92 -5.03 -6.71 10.70
N VAL A 93 -5.53 -7.66 11.50
CA VAL A 93 -5.39 -7.63 12.97
C VAL A 93 -3.94 -7.89 13.38
N GLY A 94 -3.31 -8.94 12.85
CA GLY A 94 -1.93 -9.31 13.20
C GLY A 94 -0.88 -8.26 12.79
N LEU A 95 -1.14 -7.51 11.73
CA LEU A 95 -0.31 -6.39 11.27
C LEU A 95 -0.66 -5.06 11.94
N CYS A 96 -1.74 -5.00 12.73
CA CYS A 96 -2.23 -3.80 13.41
C CYS A 96 -2.40 -2.61 12.45
N THR A 97 -2.93 -2.81 11.25
CA THR A 97 -3.01 -1.75 10.23
C THR A 97 -4.17 -0.78 10.47
N GLY A 98 -5.20 -1.21 11.18
CA GLY A 98 -6.38 -0.41 11.56
C GLY A 98 -7.40 -0.20 10.44
N GLN A 99 -7.06 -0.62 9.21
CA GLN A 99 -7.88 -0.54 7.99
C GLN A 99 -7.41 -1.58 6.97
#